data_AF-A0A914QJ26-F1
#
_entry.id   AF-A0A914QJ26-F1
#
_cell.length_a   1.000
_cell.length_b   1.000
_cell.length_c   1.000
_cell.angle_alpha   90.00
_cell.angle_beta   90.00
_cell.angle_gamma   90.00
#
_symmetry.space_group_name_H-M   'P 1'
#
loop_
_entity.id
_entity.type
_entity.pdbx_description
1 polymer ?
#
loop_
_entity_poly.entity_id
_entity_poly.type
_entity_poly.pdbx_seq_one_letter_code
_entity_poly.pdbx_strand_id
1 'polypeptide(L)'
;MLQYKTQDISLPFGVKGFRLSGKFITVWDEENVHIYEIKDSNDAPISITSSANFTCSAKDATVFGSMVIVLESNKLDIRTFQGTIRQTLGFREIEGLPILMDFNGKYMAVATTNGYLSVYDLSGKDIKQQFHSSQFSKTVPEFDKFLMIRVNSAGNRISFTATQV
;
A
#
# COMPACT_ATOMS: atom_id res chain seq x y z
N MET A 1 10.00 -30.33 -15.24
CA MET A 1 9.43 -29.16 -15.95
C MET A 1 8.38 -28.59 -15.02
N LEU A 2 8.55 -27.38 -14.47
CA LEU A 2 7.54 -26.75 -13.62
C LEU A 2 6.34 -26.40 -14.52
N GLN A 3 5.19 -27.06 -14.32
CA GLN A 3 3.95 -26.65 -14.97
C GLN A 3 3.43 -25.41 -14.26
N TYR A 4 3.43 -24.28 -14.96
CA TYR A 4 2.80 -23.06 -14.47
C TYR A 4 1.29 -23.20 -14.64
N LYS A 5 0.55 -23.06 -13.54
CA LYS A 5 -0.91 -22.88 -13.57
C LYS A 5 -1.19 -21.40 -13.87
N THR A 6 -2.05 -21.12 -14.84
CA THR A 6 -2.46 -19.75 -15.21
C THR A 6 -3.96 -19.62 -15.02
N GLN A 7 -4.39 -18.47 -14.48
CA GLN A 7 -5.79 -18.14 -14.29
C GLN A 7 -6.00 -16.67 -14.66
N ASP A 8 -6.91 -16.42 -15.60
CA ASP A 8 -7.28 -15.07 -16.00
C ASP A 8 -8.46 -14.55 -15.16
N ILE A 9 -8.45 -13.25 -14.89
CA ILE A 9 -9.56 -12.53 -14.25
C ILE A 9 -10.03 -11.40 -15.16
N SER A 10 -11.32 -11.41 -15.50
CA SER A 10 -11.96 -10.33 -16.24
C SER A 10 -12.60 -9.35 -15.26
N LEU A 11 -12.18 -8.10 -15.29
CA LEU A 11 -12.69 -7.04 -14.42
C LEU A 11 -13.62 -6.10 -15.22
N PRO A 12 -14.85 -5.82 -14.75
CA PRO A 12 -15.82 -5.03 -15.50
C PRO A 12 -15.60 -3.51 -15.39
N PHE A 13 -14.45 -3.07 -14.88
CA PHE A 13 -14.14 -1.66 -14.58
C PHE A 13 -12.71 -1.30 -15.00
N GLY A 14 -12.45 0.00 -15.16
CA GLY A 14 -11.14 0.54 -15.51
C GLY A 14 -10.15 0.43 -14.34
N VAL A 15 -9.20 -0.49 -14.43
CA VAL A 15 -8.19 -0.71 -13.39
C VAL A 15 -7.18 0.44 -13.39
N LYS A 16 -7.06 1.13 -12.25
CA LYS A 16 -5.98 2.10 -12.02
C LYS A 16 -4.71 1.47 -11.46
N GLY A 17 -4.88 0.43 -10.65
CA GLY A 17 -3.77 -0.27 -10.03
C GLY A 17 -4.22 -1.50 -9.27
N PHE A 18 -3.23 -2.30 -8.89
CA PHE A 18 -3.45 -3.47 -8.05
C PHE A 18 -2.24 -3.75 -7.15
N ARG A 19 -2.48 -4.48 -6.07
CA ARG A 19 -1.47 -5.04 -5.16
C ARG A 19 -1.78 -6.51 -4.92
N LEU A 20 -0.72 -7.32 -4.88
CA LEU A 20 -0.77 -8.69 -4.39
C LEU A 20 -0.20 -8.72 -2.97
N SER A 21 -0.93 -9.30 -2.03
CA SER A 21 -0.50 -9.48 -0.65
C SER A 21 -0.97 -10.83 -0.11
N GLY A 22 -0.02 -11.76 0.01
CA GLY A 22 -0.32 -13.15 0.34
C GLY A 22 -1.28 -13.76 -0.69
N LYS A 23 -2.48 -14.12 -0.24
CA LYS A 23 -3.56 -14.69 -1.07
C LYS A 23 -4.56 -13.64 -1.59
N PHE A 24 -4.36 -12.36 -1.31
CA PHE A 24 -5.30 -11.31 -1.71
C PHE A 24 -4.77 -10.49 -2.86
N ILE A 25 -5.65 -10.21 -3.82
CA ILE A 25 -5.44 -9.22 -4.88
C ILE A 25 -6.33 -8.04 -4.55
N THR A 26 -5.73 -6.91 -4.21
CA THR A 26 -6.43 -5.64 -4.04
C THR A 26 -6.36 -4.89 -5.36
N VAL A 27 -7.49 -4.50 -5.91
CA VAL A 27 -7.61 -3.76 -7.18
C VAL A 27 -8.40 -2.49 -6.91
N TRP A 28 -8.03 -1.37 -7.52
CA TRP A 28 -8.79 -0.14 -7.39
C TRP A 28 -9.04 0.54 -8.74
N ASP A 29 -10.19 1.21 -8.81
CA ASP A 29 -10.59 2.07 -9.91
C ASP A 29 -10.67 3.54 -9.44
N GLU A 30 -11.43 4.39 -10.13
CA GLU A 30 -11.64 5.80 -9.76
C GLU A 30 -12.34 5.97 -8.38
N GLU A 31 -13.26 5.06 -8.06
CA GLU A 31 -14.24 5.25 -6.99
C GLU A 31 -14.28 4.10 -5.99
N ASN A 32 -13.70 2.93 -6.29
CA ASN A 32 -13.83 1.72 -5.50
C ASN A 32 -12.51 0.98 -5.31
N VAL A 33 -12.41 0.32 -4.16
CA VAL A 33 -11.42 -0.73 -3.87
C VAL A 33 -12.15 -2.07 -3.87
N HIS A 34 -11.60 -3.03 -4.62
CA HIS A 34 -12.07 -4.40 -4.77
C HIS A 34 -11.02 -5.36 -4.21
N ILE A 35 -11.44 -6.36 -3.44
CA ILE A 35 -10.57 -7.36 -2.84
C ILE A 35 -10.98 -8.72 -3.37
N TYR A 36 -10.06 -9.38 -4.04
CA TYR A 36 -10.21 -10.76 -4.50
C TYR A 36 -9.30 -11.67 -3.67
N GLU A 37 -9.76 -12.89 -3.45
CA GLU A 37 -9.00 -13.94 -2.78
C GLU A 37 -8.62 -15.03 -3.79
N ILE A 38 -7.33 -15.35 -3.83
CA ILE A 38 -6.78 -16.49 -4.55
C ILE A 38 -6.93 -17.73 -3.68
N LYS A 39 -7.65 -18.72 -4.19
CA LYS A 39 -7.75 -20.05 -3.61
C LYS A 39 -6.92 -20.99 -4.44
N ASP A 40 -5.79 -21.38 -3.89
CA ASP A 40 -4.90 -22.40 -4.44
C ASP A 40 -4.90 -23.60 -3.49
N SER A 41 -5.48 -24.71 -3.95
CA SER A 41 -5.47 -25.98 -3.23
C SER A 41 -4.86 -27.06 -4.12
N ASN A 42 -4.24 -28.07 -3.49
CA ASN A 42 -3.64 -29.18 -4.23
C ASN A 42 -4.67 -29.99 -5.02
N ASP A 43 -5.91 -30.01 -4.53
CA ASP A 43 -7.00 -30.84 -5.05
C ASP A 43 -7.96 -30.11 -6.00
N ALA A 44 -7.73 -28.81 -6.29
CA ALA A 44 -8.56 -28.04 -7.21
C ALA A 44 -7.74 -27.09 -8.10
N PRO A 45 -8.29 -26.64 -9.24
CA PRO A 45 -7.72 -25.53 -10.00
C PRO A 45 -7.64 -24.26 -9.16
N ILE A 46 -6.66 -23.41 -9.45
CA ILE A 46 -6.58 -22.07 -8.86
C ILE A 46 -7.89 -21.35 -9.21
N SER A 47 -8.54 -20.78 -8.21
CA SER A 47 -9.74 -19.96 -8.40
C SER A 47 -9.57 -18.62 -7.72
N ILE A 48 -10.13 -17.58 -8.33
CA ILE A 48 -10.11 -16.22 -7.79
C ILE A 48 -11.55 -15.82 -7.53
N THR A 49 -11.86 -15.49 -6.27
CA THR A 49 -13.23 -15.12 -5.86
C THR A 49 -13.25 -13.71 -5.29
N SER A 50 -14.29 -12.94 -5.62
CA SER A 50 -14.51 -11.64 -4.97
C SER A 50 -14.77 -11.85 -3.48
N SER A 51 -14.02 -11.14 -2.64
CA SER A 51 -14.10 -11.22 -1.18
C SER A 51 -14.83 -10.02 -0.59
N ALA A 52 -14.53 -8.81 -1.04
CA ALA A 52 -15.17 -7.58 -0.58
C ALA A 52 -14.95 -6.43 -1.57
N ASN A 53 -15.77 -5.39 -1.46
CA ASN A 53 -15.57 -4.12 -2.13
C ASN A 53 -16.11 -2.98 -1.27
N PHE A 54 -15.57 -1.78 -1.47
CA PHE A 54 -16.09 -0.56 -0.85
C PHE A 54 -15.70 0.68 -1.66
N THR A 55 -16.52 1.73 -1.53
CA THR A 55 -16.28 3.03 -2.18
C THR A 55 -15.10 3.75 -1.53
N CYS A 56 -14.07 4.02 -2.32
CA CYS A 56 -12.89 4.79 -1.95
C CYS A 56 -12.09 5.16 -3.19
N SER A 57 -11.75 6.45 -3.34
CA SER A 57 -10.87 6.92 -4.41
C SER A 57 -9.39 6.72 -4.01
N ALA A 58 -8.91 5.49 -4.19
CA ALA A 58 -7.57 5.08 -3.80
C ALA A 58 -6.51 5.50 -4.83
N LYS A 59 -5.37 5.98 -4.34
CA LYS A 59 -4.12 6.07 -5.12
C LYS A 59 -3.34 4.75 -5.07
N ASP A 60 -3.40 4.07 -3.94
CA ASP A 60 -2.79 2.76 -3.71
C ASP A 60 -3.53 2.08 -2.56
N ALA A 61 -3.64 0.75 -2.58
CA ALA A 61 -4.34 -0.01 -1.57
C ALA A 61 -3.79 -1.43 -1.45
N THR A 62 -3.65 -1.95 -0.22
CA THR A 62 -3.22 -3.34 0.01
C THR A 62 -3.94 -3.96 1.20
N VAL A 63 -4.05 -5.29 1.18
CA VAL A 63 -4.48 -6.06 2.35
C VAL A 63 -3.30 -6.42 3.23
N PHE A 64 -3.47 -6.27 4.55
CA PHE A 64 -2.57 -6.83 5.55
C PHE A 64 -3.38 -7.48 6.67
N GLY A 65 -3.28 -8.81 6.80
CA GLY A 65 -4.10 -9.57 7.74
C GLY A 65 -5.60 -9.41 7.44
N SER A 66 -6.35 -8.86 8.40
CA SER A 66 -7.79 -8.53 8.25
C SER A 66 -8.05 -7.04 7.97
N MET A 67 -7.01 -6.29 7.63
CA MET A 67 -7.07 -4.85 7.37
C MET A 67 -6.80 -4.54 5.91
N VAL A 68 -7.36 -3.42 5.46
CA VAL A 68 -7.11 -2.84 4.14
C VAL A 68 -6.49 -1.48 4.37
N ILE A 69 -5.26 -1.28 3.88
CA ILE A 69 -4.52 -0.05 4.02
C ILE A 69 -4.71 0.72 2.72
N VAL A 70 -5.25 1.93 2.79
CA VAL A 70 -5.62 2.71 1.62
C VAL A 70 -5.00 4.09 1.68
N LEU A 71 -4.20 4.41 0.67
CA LEU A 71 -3.67 5.74 0.43
C LEU A 71 -4.66 6.49 -0.47
N GLU A 72 -5.23 7.57 0.05
CA GLU A 72 -6.05 8.52 -0.69
C GLU A 72 -5.25 9.80 -0.98
N SER A 73 -5.87 10.78 -1.64
CA SER A 73 -5.17 12.01 -2.03
C SER A 73 -4.57 12.82 -0.88
N ASN A 74 -5.15 12.73 0.32
CA ASN A 74 -4.80 13.55 1.47
C ASN A 74 -4.65 12.77 2.79
N LYS A 75 -4.86 11.45 2.79
CA LYS A 75 -4.86 10.64 4.02
C LYS A 75 -4.47 9.20 3.74
N LEU A 76 -4.09 8.51 4.80
CA LEU A 76 -3.75 7.10 4.81
C LEU A 76 -4.62 6.41 5.86
N ASP A 77 -5.60 5.63 5.40
CA ASP A 77 -6.59 4.99 6.26
C ASP A 77 -6.32 3.48 6.37
N ILE A 78 -6.50 2.96 7.58
CA ILE A 78 -6.58 1.54 7.87
C ILE A 78 -8.04 1.20 8.01
N ARG A 79 -8.56 0.35 7.14
CA ARG A 79 -9.98 0.01 7.03
C ARG A 79 -10.22 -1.48 7.27
N THR A 80 -11.45 -1.84 7.59
CA THR A 80 -11.94 -3.22 7.49
C THR A 80 -12.16 -3.61 6.02
N PHE A 81 -12.40 -4.88 5.74
CA PHE A 81 -12.79 -5.34 4.40
C PHE A 81 -14.11 -4.71 3.92
N GLN A 82 -14.98 -4.30 4.84
CA GLN A 82 -16.23 -3.59 4.56
C GLN A 82 -16.02 -2.07 4.34
N GLY A 83 -14.77 -1.59 4.40
CA GLY A 83 -14.45 -0.17 4.19
C GLY A 83 -14.59 0.73 5.42
N THR A 84 -14.93 0.19 6.59
CA THR A 84 -15.01 0.98 7.84
C THR A 84 -13.62 1.41 8.28
N ILE A 85 -13.41 2.71 8.48
CA ILE A 85 -12.14 3.26 8.96
C ILE A 85 -11.91 2.83 10.42
N ARG A 86 -10.83 2.09 10.65
CA ARG A 86 -10.36 1.72 11.99
C ARG A 86 -9.39 2.75 12.57
N GLN A 87 -8.52 3.28 11.72
CA GLN A 87 -7.50 4.24 12.11
C GLN A 87 -7.13 5.09 10.90
N THR A 88 -6.97 6.39 11.09
CA THR A 88 -6.35 7.29 10.10
C THR A 88 -4.94 7.63 10.60
N LEU A 89 -3.93 7.44 9.75
CA LEU A 89 -2.56 7.82 10.07
C LEU A 89 -2.40 9.32 9.79
N GLY A 90 -2.17 10.08 10.86
CA GLY A 90 -1.97 11.52 10.79
C GLY A 90 -0.57 11.89 10.33
N PHE A 91 -0.48 12.92 9.50
CA PHE A 91 0.76 13.55 9.05
C PHE A 91 0.77 14.99 9.54
N ARG A 92 1.96 15.50 9.87
CA ARG A 92 2.10 16.90 10.31
C ARG A 92 2.02 17.82 9.10
N GLU A 93 1.52 19.03 9.29
CA GLU A 93 1.43 20.03 8.21
C GLU A 93 2.79 20.27 7.52
N ILE A 94 3.89 20.29 8.28
CA ILE A 94 5.25 20.44 7.74
C ILE A 94 5.67 19.28 6.82
N GLU A 95 5.12 18.09 7.04
CA GLU A 95 5.39 16.90 6.22
C GLU A 95 4.64 16.96 4.89
N GLY A 96 3.56 17.73 4.82
CA GLY A 96 2.63 17.75 3.70
C GLY A 96 1.77 16.48 3.65
N LEU A 97 1.41 16.05 2.45
CA LEU A 97 0.47 14.92 2.25
C LEU A 97 1.22 13.61 1.95
N PRO A 98 0.71 12.44 2.36
CA PRO A 98 1.28 11.17 1.93
C PRO A 98 1.05 10.98 0.41
N ILE A 99 2.09 10.51 -0.29
CA ILE A 99 2.06 10.38 -1.77
C ILE A 99 2.44 8.99 -2.28
N LEU A 100 3.27 8.25 -1.55
CA LEU A 100 3.73 6.93 -1.93
C LEU A 100 3.78 6.04 -0.70
N MET A 101 3.48 4.76 -0.89
CA MET A 101 3.70 3.74 0.13
C MET A 101 4.30 2.47 -0.46
N ASP A 102 5.08 1.76 0.35
CA ASP A 102 5.62 0.46 0.02
C ASP A 102 5.56 -0.49 1.20
N PHE A 103 5.47 -1.79 0.92
CA PHE A 103 5.21 -2.83 1.91
C PHE A 103 6.22 -3.96 1.76
N ASN A 104 6.73 -4.43 2.89
CA ASN A 104 7.54 -5.65 2.94
C ASN A 104 7.30 -6.38 4.26
N GLY A 105 6.63 -7.53 4.18
CA GLY A 105 6.17 -8.26 5.36
C GLY A 105 5.27 -7.38 6.23
N LYS A 106 5.68 -7.15 7.48
CA LYS A 106 4.95 -6.33 8.46
C LYS A 106 5.33 -4.85 8.44
N TYR A 107 6.24 -4.43 7.58
CA TYR A 107 6.69 -3.04 7.53
C TYR A 107 6.08 -2.31 6.34
N MET A 108 5.66 -1.07 6.61
CA MET A 108 5.20 -0.13 5.60
C MET A 108 6.06 1.12 5.66
N ALA A 109 6.57 1.57 4.52
CA ALA A 109 7.16 2.89 4.37
C ALA A 109 6.18 3.83 3.68
N VAL A 110 6.17 5.10 4.09
CA VAL A 110 5.33 6.15 3.50
C VAL A 110 6.19 7.37 3.23
N ALA A 111 6.10 7.92 2.03
CA ALA A 111 6.73 9.18 1.65
C ALA A 111 5.69 10.28 1.49
N THR A 112 6.09 11.52 1.80
CA THR A 112 5.22 12.70 1.76
C THR A 112 5.66 13.73 0.72
N THR A 113 4.77 14.67 0.37
CA THR A 113 5.03 15.73 -0.62
C THR A 113 6.22 16.59 -0.28
N ASN A 114 6.49 16.85 1.01
CA ASN A 114 7.57 17.75 1.42
C ASN A 114 8.89 17.03 1.68
N GLY A 115 9.02 15.78 1.25
CA GLY A 115 10.28 15.04 1.34
C GLY A 115 10.52 14.40 2.70
N TYR A 116 9.48 13.90 3.38
CA TYR A 116 9.63 13.11 4.60
C TYR A 116 9.36 11.63 4.33
N LEU A 117 10.00 10.77 5.11
CA LEU A 117 9.80 9.32 5.11
C LEU A 117 9.46 8.84 6.53
N SER A 118 8.44 7.99 6.62
CA SER A 118 8.04 7.33 7.86
C SER A 118 7.97 5.82 7.65
N VAL A 119 8.33 5.04 8.68
CA VAL A 119 8.17 3.58 8.69
C VAL A 119 7.20 3.20 9.80
N TYR A 120 6.28 2.28 9.50
CA TYR A 120 5.27 1.76 10.40
C TYR A 120 5.43 0.24 10.55
N ASP A 121 5.18 -0.27 11.76
CA ASP A 121 5.00 -1.71 12.00
C ASP A 121 3.49 -2.02 12.01
N LEU A 122 3.07 -2.93 11.15
CA LEU A 122 1.68 -3.31 10.93
C LEU A 122 1.18 -4.43 11.86
N SER A 123 2.06 -5.02 12.67
CA SER A 123 1.72 -6.17 13.53
C SER A 123 0.88 -5.81 14.76
N GLY A 124 0.81 -4.53 15.14
CA GLY A 124 0.04 -4.06 16.29
C GLY A 124 -1.48 -4.00 16.04
N LYS A 125 -2.26 -3.98 17.13
CA LYS A 125 -3.70 -3.69 17.09
C LYS A 125 -3.98 -2.32 16.46
N ASP A 126 -3.16 -1.35 16.87
CA ASP A 126 -3.07 -0.01 16.29
C ASP A 126 -1.72 0.12 15.61
N ILE A 127 -1.73 0.69 14.43
CA ILE A 127 -0.53 0.86 13.60
C ILE A 127 0.30 1.99 14.20
N LYS A 128 1.58 1.69 14.48
CA LYS A 128 2.50 2.62 15.14
C LYS A 128 3.67 2.94 14.24
N GLN A 129 3.99 4.23 14.16
CA GLN A 129 5.19 4.73 13.52
C GLN A 129 6.42 4.31 14.34
N GLN A 130 7.36 3.65 13.67
CA GLN A 130 8.64 3.21 14.23
C GLN A 130 9.76 4.18 13.92
N PHE A 131 9.66 4.86 12.77
CA PHE A 131 10.68 5.80 12.33
C PHE A 131 10.05 7.01 11.65
N HIS A 132 10.73 8.14 11.78
CA HIS A 132 10.45 9.38 11.09
C HIS A 132 11.77 10.00 10.65
N SER A 133 11.90 10.37 9.38
CA SER A 133 13.09 11.04 8.88
C SER A 133 13.05 12.54 9.18
N SER A 134 14.20 13.20 9.06
CA SER A 134 14.23 14.63 8.74
C SER A 134 13.79 14.85 7.28
N GLN A 135 13.58 16.12 6.91
CA GLN A 135 13.29 16.50 5.53
C GLN A 135 14.49 16.21 4.61
N PHE A 136 14.25 15.50 3.51
CA PHE A 136 15.30 15.07 2.58
C PHE A 136 15.94 16.20 1.80
N SER A 137 15.24 17.31 1.55
CA SER A 137 15.84 18.51 0.94
C SER A 137 16.99 19.12 1.74
N LYS A 138 17.14 18.75 3.03
CA LYS A 138 18.25 19.17 3.88
C LYS A 138 19.48 18.28 3.76
N THR A 139 19.34 17.08 3.20
CA THR A 139 20.41 16.07 3.16
C THR A 139 20.76 15.62 1.75
N VAL A 140 19.81 15.71 0.81
CA VAL A 140 19.99 15.40 -0.61
C VAL A 140 19.96 16.72 -1.38
N PRO A 141 21.10 17.15 -1.96
CA PRO A 141 21.16 18.35 -2.79
C PRO A 141 20.12 18.28 -3.91
N GLU A 142 19.48 19.43 -4.17
CA GLU A 142 18.53 19.62 -5.26
C GLU A 142 17.31 18.68 -5.20
N PHE A 143 17.02 18.03 -4.06
CA PHE A 143 15.85 17.14 -3.94
C PHE A 143 14.54 17.88 -4.24
N ASP A 144 13.75 17.30 -5.15
CA ASP A 144 12.41 17.80 -5.52
C ASP A 144 11.31 16.89 -4.93
N LYS A 145 11.13 15.68 -5.47
CA LYS A 145 10.11 14.74 -5.00
C LYS A 145 10.53 13.28 -5.13
N PHE A 146 9.90 12.44 -4.32
CA PHE A 146 10.00 10.99 -4.46
C PHE A 146 9.22 10.50 -5.68
N LEU A 147 9.81 9.56 -6.42
CA LEU A 147 9.18 8.82 -7.53
C LEU A 147 8.83 7.38 -7.12
N MET A 148 9.67 6.76 -6.30
CA MET A 148 9.49 5.40 -5.82
C MET A 148 10.21 5.21 -4.49
N ILE A 149 9.63 4.39 -3.62
CA ILE A 149 10.24 3.95 -2.36
C ILE A 149 10.13 2.44 -2.24
N ARG A 150 11.12 1.79 -1.62
CA ARG A 150 11.10 0.36 -1.27
C ARG A 150 11.64 0.14 0.13
N VAL A 151 10.89 -0.58 0.96
CA VAL A 151 11.31 -0.95 2.32
C VAL A 151 11.84 -2.39 2.35
N ASN A 152 12.92 -2.61 3.08
CA ASN A 152 13.43 -3.97 3.27
C ASN A 152 12.58 -4.77 4.28
N SER A 153 12.78 -6.09 4.32
CA SER A 153 12.00 -7.00 5.18
C SER A 153 12.19 -6.77 6.68
N ALA A 154 13.28 -6.11 7.08
CA ALA A 154 13.57 -5.75 8.48
C ALA A 154 13.05 -4.35 8.86
N GLY A 155 12.48 -3.58 7.92
CA GLY A 155 11.95 -2.23 8.15
C GLY A 155 13.01 -1.17 8.51
N ASN A 156 14.30 -1.47 8.36
CA ASN A 156 15.41 -0.62 8.81
C ASN A 156 16.21 0.01 7.66
N ARG A 157 15.89 -0.32 6.41
CA ARG A 157 16.48 0.29 5.22
C ARG A 157 15.39 0.60 4.21
N ILE A 158 15.49 1.79 3.62
CA ILE A 158 14.65 2.25 2.51
C ILE A 158 15.57 2.61 1.35
N SER A 159 15.24 2.11 0.16
CA SER A 159 15.77 2.64 -1.11
C SER A 159 14.71 3.49 -1.79
N PHE A 160 15.12 4.55 -2.48
CA PHE A 160 14.19 5.40 -3.20
C PHE A 160 14.80 5.95 -4.49
N THR A 161 13.94 6.40 -5.39
CA THR A 161 14.29 7.21 -6.56
C THR A 161 13.59 8.56 -6.41
N ALA A 162 14.27 9.65 -6.74
CA ALA A 162 13.75 11.01 -6.62
C ALA A 162 14.15 11.86 -7.84
N THR A 163 13.41 12.94 -8.09
CA THR A 163 13.82 13.99 -9.03
C THR A 163 14.69 15.02 -8.32
N GLN A 164 15.48 15.73 -9.12
CA GLN A 164 16.28 16.89 -8.69
C GLN A 164 15.91 18.13 -9.51
N VAL A 165 16.06 19.32 -8.93
CA VAL A 165 15.80 20.64 -9.54
C VAL A 165 17.05 21.42 -9.82
#